data_AF-A0A3C0FMX9-F1
#
_entry.id   AF-A0A3C0FMX9-F1
#
_cell.length_a   1.000
_cell.length_b   1.000
_cell.length_c   1.000
_cell.angle_alpha   90.00
_cell.angle_beta   90.00
_cell.angle_gamma   90.00
#
_symmetry.space_group_name_H-M   'P 1'
#
loop_
_entity.id
_entity.type
_entity.pdbx_description
1 polymer ?
#
loop_
_entity_poly.entity_id
_entity_poly.type
_entity_poly.pdbx_seq_one_letter_code
_entity_poly.pdbx_strand_id
1 'polypeptide(L)'
;MRTLFDRLIGSLVFKIAFAIIVVETILFGLFGGYYVNYFGAEIDRRIAEQISTPGRLIQQEQLKVSILSDAEQMELLLGRHLQQALAVGFDGTIYHSTDPLMIGASISSLPDFPTEQLRADMREPTLFTVDDDTGSSMVSITPIFALNANQPFMYVYLKV
;
A
#
# COMPACT_ATOMS: atom_id res chain seq x y z
N MET A 1 -21.51 31.82 41.28
CA MET A 1 -21.26 31.22 39.94
C MET A 1 -22.38 30.30 39.45
N ARG A 2 -23.09 29.54 40.29
CA ARG A 2 -24.20 28.66 39.85
C ARG A 2 -25.36 29.41 39.16
N THR A 3 -25.75 30.57 39.67
CA THR A 3 -26.91 31.34 39.19
C THR A 3 -26.78 31.93 37.78
N LEU A 4 -25.55 32.19 37.32
CA LEU A 4 -25.31 32.66 35.95
C LEU A 4 -25.36 31.50 34.95
N PHE A 5 -24.85 30.33 35.33
CA PHE A 5 -24.91 29.10 34.53
C PHE A 5 -26.35 28.63 34.32
N ASP A 6 -27.18 28.66 35.37
CA ASP A 6 -28.60 28.28 35.29
C ASP A 6 -29.41 29.22 34.38
N ARG A 7 -29.11 30.53 34.40
CA ARG A 7 -29.71 31.51 33.48
C ARG A 7 -29.25 31.31 32.03
N LEU A 8 -28.00 30.90 31.82
CA LEU A 8 -27.44 30.64 30.49
C LEU A 8 -28.07 29.39 29.88
N ILE A 9 -28.18 28.30 30.65
CA ILE A 9 -28.82 27.04 30.22
C ILE A 9 -30.33 27.22 29.99
N GLY A 10 -30.98 28.09 30.76
CA GLY A 10 -32.39 28.42 30.59
C GLY A 10 -32.71 29.30 29.37
N SER A 11 -31.70 29.99 28.81
CA SER A 11 -31.88 30.93 27.69
C SER A 11 -32.27 30.22 26.39
N LEU A 12 -33.25 30.79 25.67
CA LEU A 12 -33.69 30.30 24.36
C LEU A 12 -32.52 30.21 23.37
N VAL A 13 -31.62 31.20 23.41
CA VAL A 13 -30.44 31.28 22.54
C VAL A 13 -29.50 30.10 22.78
N PHE A 14 -29.27 29.72 24.04
CA PHE A 14 -28.43 28.58 24.38
C PHE A 14 -29.03 27.26 23.89
N LYS A 15 -30.35 27.08 24.03
CA LYS A 15 -31.05 25.87 23.55
C LYS A 15 -30.93 25.71 22.03
N ILE A 16 -31.08 26.80 21.29
CA ILE A 16 -30.95 26.79 19.82
C ILE A 16 -29.50 26.49 19.42
N ALA A 17 -28.52 27.18 20.01
CA ALA A 17 -27.12 26.95 19.71
C ALA A 17 -26.69 25.52 20.04
N PHE A 18 -27.13 24.99 21.19
CA PHE A 18 -26.84 23.62 21.59
C PHE A 18 -27.48 22.60 20.63
N ALA A 19 -28.73 22.83 20.20
CA ALA A 19 -29.38 21.96 19.22
C ALA A 19 -28.65 21.94 17.88
N ILE A 20 -28.16 23.09 17.41
CA ILE A 20 -27.35 23.19 16.18
C ILE A 20 -26.08 22.35 16.33
N ILE A 21 -25.33 22.52 17.43
CA ILE A 21 -24.08 21.77 17.68
C ILE A 21 -24.33 20.26 17.71
N VAL A 22 -25.42 19.81 18.36
CA VAL A 22 -25.76 18.38 18.40
C VAL A 22 -26.05 17.84 17.01
N VAL A 23 -26.85 18.56 16.21
CA VAL A 23 -27.17 18.15 14.84
C VAL A 23 -25.92 18.14 13.97
N GLU A 24 -25.09 19.18 14.03
CA GLU A 24 -23.82 19.24 13.30
C GLU A 24 -22.88 18.11 13.71
N THR A 25 -22.76 17.79 14.99
CA THR A 25 -21.91 16.69 15.47
C THR A 25 -22.38 15.34 14.92
N ILE A 26 -23.70 15.11 14.88
CA ILE A 26 -24.28 13.90 14.29
C ILE A 26 -23.98 13.85 12.78
N LEU A 27 -24.19 14.95 12.07
CA LEU A 27 -23.92 15.02 10.64
C LEU A 27 -22.44 14.83 10.33
N PHE A 28 -21.54 15.55 11.01
CA PHE A 28 -20.09 15.37 10.84
C PHE A 28 -19.62 13.98 11.27
N GLY A 29 -20.23 13.37 12.28
CA GLY A 29 -19.94 11.98 12.66
C GLY A 29 -20.34 10.99 11.57
N LEU A 30 -21.55 11.14 11.00
CA LEU A 30 -22.04 10.30 9.92
C LEU A 30 -21.24 10.48 8.63
N PHE A 31 -21.03 11.73 8.21
CA PHE A 31 -20.25 12.03 7.01
C PHE A 31 -18.78 11.68 7.20
N GLY A 32 -18.18 11.99 8.35
CA GLY A 32 -16.80 11.62 8.66
C GLY A 32 -16.61 10.11 8.65
N GLY A 33 -17.47 9.36 9.33
CA GLY A 33 -17.42 7.89 9.34
C GLY A 33 -17.65 7.28 7.95
N TYR A 34 -18.59 7.81 7.17
CA TYR A 34 -18.84 7.37 5.80
C TYR A 34 -17.64 7.68 4.88
N TYR A 35 -17.08 8.88 4.96
CA TYR A 35 -15.95 9.29 4.13
C TYR A 35 -14.69 8.50 4.44
N VAL A 36 -14.36 8.27 5.71
CA VAL A 36 -13.18 7.47 6.09
C VAL A 36 -13.26 6.05 5.50
N ASN A 37 -14.43 5.41 5.60
CA ASN A 37 -14.61 4.04 5.09
C ASN A 37 -14.68 3.98 3.56
N TYR A 38 -15.32 4.96 2.91
CA TYR A 38 -15.49 4.98 1.45
C TYR A 38 -14.21 5.40 0.71
N PHE A 39 -13.44 6.36 1.26
CA PHE A 39 -12.21 6.83 0.63
C PHE A 39 -11.03 5.90 0.83
N GLY A 40 -10.96 5.13 1.94
CA GLY A 40 -9.96 4.08 2.09
C GLY A 40 -10.00 3.11 0.91
N ALA A 41 -11.18 2.56 0.62
CA ALA A 41 -11.33 1.55 -0.43
C ALA A 41 -11.01 2.04 -1.87
N GLU A 42 -11.29 3.32 -2.19
CA GLU A 42 -11.05 3.86 -3.54
C GLU A 42 -9.60 4.36 -3.74
N ILE A 43 -8.97 4.87 -2.68
CA ILE A 43 -7.53 5.20 -2.71
C ILE A 43 -6.71 3.93 -2.86
N ASP A 44 -7.05 2.89 -2.09
CA ASP A 44 -6.37 1.60 -2.13
C ASP A 44 -6.40 1.00 -3.53
N ARG A 45 -7.52 1.10 -4.24
CA ARG A 45 -7.64 0.56 -5.60
C ARG A 45 -6.74 1.27 -6.62
N ARG A 46 -6.66 2.60 -6.61
CA ARG A 46 -5.81 3.33 -7.56
C ARG A 46 -4.33 3.10 -7.29
N ILE A 47 -3.93 3.12 -6.03
CA ILE A 47 -2.55 2.84 -5.65
C ILE A 47 -2.23 1.36 -5.97
N ALA A 48 -3.18 0.44 -5.77
CA ALA A 48 -3.04 -0.98 -6.10
C ALA A 48 -2.81 -1.23 -7.60
N GLU A 49 -3.58 -0.55 -8.44
CA GLU A 49 -3.40 -0.60 -9.90
C GLU A 49 -2.03 0.00 -10.29
N GLN A 50 -1.60 1.09 -9.65
CA GLN A 50 -0.29 1.69 -9.93
C GLN A 50 0.88 0.79 -9.55
N ILE A 51 0.91 0.22 -8.34
CA ILE A 51 2.03 -0.59 -7.86
C ILE A 51 2.19 -1.91 -8.62
N SER A 52 1.09 -2.51 -9.09
CA SER A 52 1.12 -3.76 -9.85
C SER A 52 1.47 -3.58 -11.33
N THR A 53 1.40 -2.35 -11.84
CA THR A 53 1.62 -2.05 -13.26
C THR A 53 3.05 -2.35 -13.72
N PRO A 54 4.13 -1.89 -13.05
CA PRO A 54 5.49 -2.22 -13.47
C PRO A 54 5.75 -3.73 -13.51
N GLY A 55 5.26 -4.48 -12.52
CA GLY A 55 5.38 -5.95 -12.51
C GLY A 55 4.71 -6.60 -13.71
N ARG A 56 3.49 -6.16 -14.05
CA ARG A 56 2.78 -6.63 -15.26
C ARG A 56 3.51 -6.28 -16.56
N LEU A 57 4.06 -5.06 -16.66
CA LEU A 57 4.84 -4.65 -17.84
C LEU A 57 6.12 -5.47 -17.99
N ILE A 58 6.77 -5.85 -16.88
CA ILE A 58 7.92 -6.77 -16.88
C ILE A 58 7.51 -8.14 -17.38
N GLN A 59 6.41 -8.69 -16.87
CA GLN A 59 5.88 -10.00 -17.32
C GLN A 59 5.51 -10.01 -18.80
N GLN A 60 5.07 -8.88 -19.35
CA GLN A 60 4.72 -8.73 -20.77
C GLN A 60 5.92 -8.37 -21.65
N GLU A 61 7.15 -8.40 -21.10
CA GLU A 61 8.40 -8.00 -21.77
C GLU A 61 8.39 -6.55 -22.31
N GLN A 62 7.45 -5.72 -21.86
CA GLN A 62 7.34 -4.30 -22.23
C GLN A 62 8.25 -3.40 -21.39
N LEU A 63 8.64 -3.89 -20.20
CA LEU A 63 9.59 -3.25 -19.31
C LEU A 63 10.70 -4.25 -18.95
N LYS A 64 11.96 -3.81 -18.95
CA LYS A 64 13.07 -4.69 -18.57
C LYS A 64 13.13 -4.82 -17.06
N VAL A 65 13.36 -6.04 -16.57
CA VAL A 65 13.51 -6.30 -15.12
C VAL A 65 14.68 -5.53 -14.48
N SER A 66 15.68 -5.16 -15.28
CA SER A 66 16.81 -4.32 -14.84
C SER A 66 16.38 -2.94 -14.34
N ILE A 67 15.16 -2.48 -14.66
CA ILE A 67 14.62 -1.23 -14.13
C ILE A 67 14.52 -1.24 -12.61
N LEU A 68 14.33 -2.43 -12.01
CA LEU A 68 14.28 -2.59 -10.55
C LEU A 68 15.63 -2.26 -9.88
N SER A 69 16.71 -2.16 -10.64
CA SER A 69 18.03 -1.72 -10.17
C SER A 69 18.27 -0.22 -10.37
N ASP A 70 17.37 0.49 -11.04
CA ASP A 70 17.48 1.92 -11.32
C ASP A 70 16.50 2.70 -10.44
N ALA A 71 17.02 3.27 -9.34
CA ALA A 71 16.21 3.99 -8.37
C ALA A 71 15.52 5.23 -8.95
N GLU A 72 16.18 5.97 -9.86
CA GLU A 72 15.59 7.16 -10.48
C GLU A 72 14.41 6.78 -11.38
N GLN A 73 14.56 5.74 -12.20
CA GLN A 73 13.48 5.28 -13.06
C GLN A 73 12.31 4.70 -12.26
N MET A 74 12.58 3.99 -11.17
CA MET A 74 11.54 3.46 -10.30
C MET A 74 10.80 4.56 -9.53
N GLU A 75 11.49 5.63 -9.11
CA GLU A 75 10.84 6.83 -8.54
C GLU A 75 9.93 7.52 -9.58
N LEU A 76 10.30 7.54 -10.85
CA LEU A 76 9.43 8.07 -11.92
C LEU A 76 8.16 7.24 -12.13
N LEU A 77 8.21 5.92 -11.91
CA LEU A 77 7.07 5.00 -12.11
C LEU A 77 6.14 4.94 -10.90
N LEU A 78 6.69 4.91 -9.69
CA LEU A 78 5.94 4.67 -8.45
C LEU A 78 5.95 5.88 -7.48
N GLY A 79 6.68 6.94 -7.81
CA GLY A 79 6.84 8.11 -6.96
C GLY A 79 7.87 7.93 -5.84
N ARG A 80 8.00 8.98 -5.03
CA ARG A 80 8.93 9.05 -3.88
C ARG A 80 8.60 8.13 -2.71
N HIS A 81 7.45 7.47 -2.77
CA HIS A 81 6.97 6.57 -1.73
C HIS A 81 7.50 5.15 -1.91
N LEU A 82 8.27 4.87 -2.97
CA LEU A 82 8.91 3.59 -3.14
C LEU A 82 9.89 3.30 -2.00
N GLN A 83 9.54 2.31 -1.18
CA GLN A 83 10.40 1.84 -0.10
C GLN A 83 11.34 0.75 -0.59
N GLN A 84 10.83 -0.18 -1.40
CA GLN A 84 11.61 -1.34 -1.84
C GLN A 84 11.13 -1.85 -3.20
N ALA A 85 12.09 -2.14 -4.08
CA ALA A 85 11.85 -2.89 -5.30
C ALA A 85 12.85 -4.04 -5.37
N LEU A 86 12.36 -5.26 -5.60
CA LEU A 86 13.18 -6.46 -5.70
C LEU A 86 12.74 -7.34 -6.86
N ALA A 87 13.71 -7.98 -7.49
CA ALA A 87 13.52 -9.18 -8.28
C ALA A 87 14.06 -10.36 -7.48
N VAL A 88 13.19 -11.27 -7.07
CA VAL A 88 13.53 -12.43 -6.26
C VAL A 88 13.42 -13.68 -7.11
N GLY A 89 14.47 -14.47 -7.21
CA GLY A 89 14.43 -15.77 -7.87
C GLY A 89 13.48 -16.74 -7.18
N PHE A 90 13.09 -17.80 -7.89
CA PHE A 90 12.35 -18.90 -7.27
C PHE A 90 13.10 -19.55 -6.10
N ASP A 91 14.43 -19.44 -6.07
CA ASP A 91 15.32 -19.89 -5.00
C ASP A 91 15.38 -18.93 -3.79
N GLY A 92 14.72 -17.77 -3.88
CA GLY A 92 14.77 -16.72 -2.86
C GLY A 92 16.00 -15.82 -2.94
N THR A 93 16.81 -15.91 -3.99
CA THR A 93 17.96 -15.01 -4.21
C THR A 93 17.49 -13.69 -4.82
N ILE A 94 17.98 -12.55 -4.32
CA ILE A 94 17.66 -11.23 -4.87
C ILE A 94 18.59 -10.95 -6.06
N TYR A 95 18.03 -10.80 -7.25
CA TYR A 95 18.78 -10.54 -8.49
C TYR A 95 18.81 -9.06 -8.89
N HIS A 96 17.74 -8.31 -8.60
CA HIS A 96 17.69 -6.87 -8.81
C HIS A 96 17.10 -6.20 -7.58
N SER A 97 17.62 -5.03 -7.25
CA SER A 97 17.07 -4.16 -6.22
C SER A 97 17.50 -2.72 -6.44
N THR A 98 16.65 -1.77 -6.00
CA THR A 98 17.00 -0.35 -5.90
C THR A 98 18.10 -0.10 -4.88
N ASP A 99 18.29 -1.00 -3.92
CA ASP A 99 19.43 -1.03 -3.01
C ASP A 99 20.47 -2.06 -3.50
N PRO A 100 21.62 -1.63 -4.04
CA PRO A 100 22.66 -2.52 -4.54
C PRO A 100 23.21 -3.49 -3.48
N LEU A 101 23.11 -3.16 -2.18
CA LEU A 101 23.60 -4.01 -1.10
C LEU A 101 22.75 -5.27 -0.91
N MET A 102 21.50 -5.26 -1.41
CA MET A 102 20.58 -6.39 -1.33
C MET A 102 20.83 -7.42 -2.44
N ILE A 103 21.52 -7.04 -3.52
CA ILE A 103 21.73 -7.91 -4.67
C ILE A 103 22.64 -9.09 -4.28
N GLY A 104 22.17 -10.30 -4.53
CA GLY A 104 22.82 -11.56 -4.14
C GLY A 104 22.48 -12.03 -2.73
N ALA A 105 21.79 -11.23 -1.92
CA ALA A 105 21.29 -11.66 -0.63
C ALA A 105 20.08 -12.59 -0.76
N SER A 106 19.81 -13.39 0.26
CA SER A 106 18.61 -14.22 0.34
C SER A 106 17.48 -13.44 1.01
N ILE A 107 16.26 -13.58 0.52
CA ILE A 107 15.06 -13.05 1.19
C ILE A 107 14.89 -13.55 2.63
N SER A 108 15.46 -14.71 2.96
CA SER A 108 15.43 -15.26 4.32
C SER A 108 16.21 -14.40 5.33
N SER A 109 17.05 -13.49 4.85
CA SER A 109 17.79 -12.54 5.68
C SER A 109 17.06 -11.21 5.88
N LEU A 110 15.99 -10.96 5.10
CA LEU A 110 15.16 -9.78 5.25
C LEU A 110 14.16 -10.01 6.39
N PRO A 111 14.14 -9.16 7.43
CA PRO A 111 13.10 -9.22 8.45
C PRO A 111 11.73 -8.96 7.82
N ASP A 112 10.72 -9.67 8.30
CA ASP A 112 9.31 -9.49 7.92
C ASP A 112 9.00 -9.65 6.42
N PHE A 113 9.88 -10.33 5.66
CA PHE A 113 9.62 -10.63 4.27
C PHE A 113 8.55 -11.75 4.14
N PRO A 114 7.44 -11.52 3.40
CA PRO A 114 6.31 -12.43 3.31
C PRO A 114 6.60 -13.61 2.37
N THR A 115 7.49 -14.51 2.80
CA THR A 115 8.01 -15.62 1.99
C THR A 115 6.89 -16.59 1.60
N GLU A 116 5.87 -16.74 2.43
CA GLU A 116 4.68 -17.56 2.18
C GLU A 116 3.85 -17.07 0.97
N GLN A 117 4.01 -15.81 0.57
CA GLN A 117 3.32 -15.25 -0.61
C GLN A 117 4.02 -15.63 -1.94
N LEU A 118 5.29 -16.06 -1.90
CA LEU A 118 6.04 -16.52 -3.08
C LEU A 118 5.68 -17.96 -3.43
N ARG A 119 4.43 -18.16 -3.85
CA ARG A 119 3.91 -19.50 -4.14
C ARG A 119 4.30 -19.97 -5.54
N ALA A 120 4.66 -21.24 -5.67
CA ALA A 120 4.99 -21.86 -6.96
C ALA A 120 3.80 -21.93 -7.93
N ASP A 121 2.57 -21.90 -7.42
CA ASP A 121 1.32 -21.91 -8.20
C ASP A 121 0.73 -20.52 -8.44
N MET A 122 1.43 -19.45 -8.04
CA MET A 122 1.01 -18.07 -8.24
C MET A 122 1.02 -17.71 -9.73
N ARG A 123 -0.14 -17.37 -10.30
CA ARG A 123 -0.28 -16.98 -11.72
C ARG A 123 -0.60 -15.52 -11.95
N GLU A 124 -1.20 -14.87 -10.96
CA GLU A 124 -1.62 -13.48 -11.02
C GLU A 124 -0.89 -12.66 -9.95
N PRO A 125 -0.66 -11.36 -10.19
CA PRO A 125 -0.13 -10.48 -9.17
C PRO A 125 -1.01 -10.50 -7.92
N THR A 126 -0.40 -10.58 -6.74
CA THR A 126 -1.10 -10.44 -5.47
C THR A 126 -0.72 -9.13 -4.84
N LEU A 127 -1.72 -8.49 -4.23
CA LEU A 127 -1.59 -7.20 -3.58
C LEU A 127 -2.15 -7.30 -2.17
N PHE A 128 -1.39 -6.82 -1.20
CA PHE A 128 -1.77 -6.84 0.21
C PHE A 128 -1.10 -5.69 0.93
N THR A 129 -1.58 -5.41 2.13
CA THR A 129 -1.02 -4.39 3.01
C THR A 129 -0.25 -5.06 4.13
N VAL A 130 0.90 -4.48 4.49
CA VAL A 130 1.74 -4.91 5.61
C VAL A 130 1.87 -3.73 6.55
N ASP A 131 1.50 -3.92 7.81
CA ASP A 131 1.74 -2.94 8.86
C ASP A 131 3.13 -3.19 9.44
N ASP A 132 3.99 -2.16 9.39
CA ASP A 132 5.33 -2.17 9.95
C ASP A 132 5.51 -1.02 10.96
N ASP A 133 6.69 -0.95 11.58
CA ASP A 133 7.03 0.08 12.57
C ASP A 133 6.97 1.52 12.01
N THR A 134 6.98 1.68 10.67
CA THR A 134 6.95 2.96 9.98
C THR A 134 5.55 3.36 9.47
N GLY A 135 4.61 2.41 9.42
CA GLY A 135 3.23 2.64 9.05
C GLY A 135 2.62 1.47 8.27
N SER A 136 1.50 1.74 7.61
CA SER A 136 0.85 0.78 6.72
C SER A 136 1.45 0.92 5.32
N SER A 137 2.13 -0.13 4.85
CA SER A 137 2.79 -0.18 3.56
C SER A 137 2.05 -1.12 2.62
N MET A 138 1.96 -0.78 1.33
CA MET A 138 1.32 -1.64 0.35
C MET A 138 2.36 -2.43 -0.45
N VAL A 139 2.10 -3.71 -0.59
CA VAL A 139 3.00 -4.66 -1.24
C VAL A 139 2.33 -5.26 -2.47
N SER A 140 3.08 -5.31 -3.57
CA SER A 140 2.71 -6.05 -4.78
C SER A 140 3.76 -7.10 -5.10
N ILE A 141 3.30 -8.33 -5.32
CA ILE A 141 4.12 -9.44 -5.79
C ILE A 141 3.59 -9.86 -7.15
N THR A 142 4.44 -9.79 -8.18
CA THR A 142 4.10 -10.23 -9.53
C THR A 142 4.96 -11.43 -9.93
N PRO A 143 4.35 -12.60 -10.23
CA PRO A 143 5.09 -13.76 -10.71
C PRO A 143 5.56 -13.52 -12.14
N ILE A 144 6.83 -13.82 -12.41
CA ILE A 144 7.41 -13.72 -13.74
C ILE A 144 7.68 -15.11 -14.31
N PHE A 145 7.17 -15.37 -15.50
CA PHE A 145 7.25 -16.65 -16.18
C PHE A 145 8.17 -16.57 -17.39
N ALA A 146 8.99 -17.60 -17.57
CA ALA A 146 9.69 -17.81 -18.82
C ALA A 146 8.71 -18.38 -19.85
N LEU A 147 8.99 -18.20 -21.14
CA LEU A 147 8.19 -18.78 -22.24
C LEU A 147 7.93 -20.27 -21.99
N ASN A 148 6.65 -20.65 -21.90
CA ASN A 148 6.16 -22.01 -21.65
C ASN A 148 6.45 -22.61 -20.27
N ALA A 149 6.80 -21.82 -19.26
CA ALA A 149 6.97 -22.31 -17.90
C ALA A 149 5.63 -22.44 -17.17
N ASN A 150 5.42 -23.56 -16.47
CA ASN A 150 4.25 -23.78 -15.60
C ASN A 150 4.44 -23.22 -14.17
N GLN A 151 5.64 -22.74 -13.87
CA GLN A 151 6.00 -22.13 -12.59
C GLN A 151 6.77 -20.82 -12.86
N PRO A 152 6.63 -19.82 -11.99
CA PRO A 152 7.42 -18.60 -12.10
C PRO A 152 8.89 -18.91 -11.87
N PHE A 153 9.77 -18.26 -12.63
CA PHE A 153 11.23 -18.36 -12.41
C PHE A 153 11.74 -17.25 -11.49
N MET A 154 10.99 -16.17 -11.36
CA MET A 154 11.25 -15.07 -10.43
C MET A 154 9.95 -14.37 -10.05
N TYR A 155 10.03 -13.51 -9.04
CA TYR A 155 8.96 -12.69 -8.52
C TYR A 155 9.45 -11.26 -8.43
N VAL A 156 8.63 -10.32 -8.89
CA VAL A 156 8.87 -8.89 -8.68
C VAL A 156 8.11 -8.48 -7.42
N TYR A 157 8.85 -8.02 -6.42
CA TYR A 157 8.32 -7.51 -5.16
C TYR A 157 8.48 -6.00 -5.13
N LEU A 158 7.38 -5.28 -4.90
CA LEU A 158 7.34 -3.83 -4.80
C LEU A 158 6.63 -3.45 -3.50
N LYS A 159 7.23 -2.52 -2.75
CA LYS A 159 6.70 -1.98 -1.49
C LYS A 159 6.70 -0.45 -1.53
N VAL A 160 5.55 0.16 -1.28
CA VAL A 160 5.32 1.62 -1.17
C VAL A 160 4.71 1.98 0.17
#